data_AF-A0A380FA47-F1
#
_entry.id   AF-A0A380FA47-F1
#
_cell.length_a   1.000
_cell.length_b   1.000
_cell.length_c   1.000
_cell.angle_alpha   90.00
_cell.angle_beta   90.00
_cell.angle_gamma   90.00
#
_symmetry.space_group_name_H-M   'P 1'
#
loop_
_entity.id
_entity.type
_entity.pdbx_description
1 polymer ?
#
loop_
_entity_poly.entity_id
_entity_poly.type
_entity_poly.pdbx_seq_one_letter_code
_entity_poly.pdbx_strand_id
1 'polypeptide(L)'
;MVSATIHIPGGGKSLDGSHVSLIVTIDEQRYMTDVGFGDLPVQALPITNVEDAQTIININGQYRAITNNNHLVYSQKLIEGAWGNSI
;
A
#
# COMPACT_ATOMS: atom_id res chain seq x y z
N MET A 1 7.06 3.09 -12.29
CA MET A 1 7.01 1.70 -11.78
C MET A 1 8.04 1.58 -10.67
N VAL A 2 7.72 0.82 -9.62
CA VAL A 2 8.59 0.62 -8.46
C VAL A 2 8.67 -0.86 -8.09
N SER A 3 9.81 -1.29 -7.58
CA SER A 3 9.98 -2.61 -6.98
C SER A 3 9.41 -2.62 -5.56
N ALA A 4 8.82 -3.73 -5.15
CA ALA A 4 8.16 -3.85 -3.86
C ALA A 4 8.36 -5.25 -3.24
N THR A 5 8.07 -5.38 -1.96
CA THR A 5 8.15 -6.64 -1.20
C THR A 5 6.78 -6.96 -0.64
N ILE A 6 6.25 -8.13 -0.95
CA ILE A 6 4.95 -8.55 -0.42
C ILE A 6 5.13 -9.02 1.03
N HIS A 7 4.24 -8.57 1.90
CA HIS A 7 4.08 -9.03 3.27
C HIS A 7 2.75 -9.77 3.42
N ILE A 8 2.79 -10.98 3.96
CA ILE A 8 1.58 -11.79 4.25
C ILE A 8 1.35 -11.90 5.76
N PRO A 9 0.09 -12.12 6.20
CA PRO A 9 -0.21 -12.43 7.59
C PRO A 9 0.65 -13.58 8.12
N GLY A 10 1.07 -13.49 9.38
CA GLY A 10 1.96 -14.49 10.00
C GLY A 10 3.46 -14.25 9.78
N GLY A 11 3.84 -13.11 9.17
CA GLY A 11 5.24 -12.67 9.10
C GLY A 11 6.02 -13.17 7.88
N GLY A 12 5.37 -13.91 6.97
CA GLY A 12 5.98 -14.28 5.69
C GLY A 12 6.19 -13.05 4.80
N LYS A 13 7.27 -13.08 4.00
CA LYS A 13 7.53 -12.06 2.98
C LYS A 13 8.07 -12.67 1.69
N SER A 14 7.83 -12.01 0.57
CA SER A 14 8.52 -12.34 -0.68
C SER A 14 10.00 -11.97 -0.62
N LEU A 15 10.75 -12.30 -1.67
CA LEU A 15 12.09 -11.75 -1.85
C LEU A 15 12.01 -10.22 -1.98
N ASP A 16 13.05 -9.55 -1.50
CA ASP A 16 13.06 -8.08 -1.51
C ASP A 16 13.04 -7.56 -2.96
N GLY A 17 12.08 -6.68 -3.25
CA GLY A 17 11.91 -6.08 -4.58
C GLY A 17 11.41 -7.03 -5.67
N SER A 18 10.93 -8.23 -5.33
CA SER A 18 10.44 -9.20 -6.31
C SER A 18 9.07 -8.89 -6.89
N HIS A 19 8.36 -7.92 -6.32
CA HIS A 19 7.04 -7.49 -6.78
C HIS A 19 7.12 -6.16 -7.51
N VAL A 20 6.17 -5.93 -8.42
CA VAL A 20 6.09 -4.69 -9.20
C VAL A 20 4.81 -3.96 -8.84
N SER A 21 4.96 -2.69 -8.48
CA SER A 21 3.85 -1.78 -8.20
C SER A 21 3.98 -0.48 -9.00
N LEU A 22 2.91 0.30 -9.05
CA LEU A 22 2.88 1.58 -9.76
C LEU A 22 2.65 2.73 -8.78
N ILE A 23 3.46 3.77 -8.94
CA ILE A 23 3.20 5.09 -8.39
C ILE A 23 2.83 6.00 -9.56
N VAL A 24 1.68 6.64 -9.47
CA VAL A 24 1.14 7.55 -10.48
C VAL A 24 0.96 8.93 -9.84
N THR A 25 1.27 9.99 -10.57
CA THR A 25 1.01 11.37 -10.12
C THR A 25 -0.14 11.95 -10.93
N ILE A 26 -1.18 12.44 -10.25
CA ILE A 26 -2.35 13.10 -10.82
C ILE A 26 -2.57 14.38 -10.01
N ASP A 27 -2.62 15.53 -10.68
CA ASP A 27 -2.81 16.84 -10.05
C ASP A 27 -1.90 17.06 -8.82
N GLU A 28 -0.60 16.79 -9.01
CA GLU A 28 0.47 16.87 -7.99
C GLU A 28 0.35 15.89 -6.82
N GLN A 29 -0.75 15.14 -6.70
CA GLN A 29 -0.93 14.08 -5.73
C GLN A 29 -0.37 12.74 -6.26
N ARG A 30 0.39 12.05 -5.40
CA ARG A 30 0.90 10.70 -5.71
C ARG A 30 -0.06 9.63 -5.24
N TYR A 31 -0.23 8.60 -6.05
CA TYR A 31 -1.07 7.45 -5.77
C TYR A 31 -0.29 6.17 -5.96
N MET A 32 -0.53 5.19 -5.10
CA MET A 32 -0.10 3.81 -5.29
C MET A 32 -1.24 3.01 -5.92
N THR A 33 -0.92 2.21 -6.94
CA THR A 33 -1.88 1.28 -7.53
C THR A 33 -1.20 -0.02 -7.88
N ASP A 34 -1.88 -1.12 -7.59
CA ASP A 34 -1.37 -2.45 -7.82
C ASP A 34 -2.54 -3.43 -7.87
N VAL A 35 -2.68 -4.04 -9.05
CA VAL A 35 -3.70 -5.06 -9.36
C VAL A 35 -3.08 -6.45 -9.49
N GLY A 36 -1.76 -6.56 -9.22
CA GLY A 36 -0.98 -7.79 -9.34
C GLY A 36 -0.91 -8.61 -8.05
N PHE A 37 -1.35 -8.06 -6.93
CA PHE A 37 -1.46 -8.74 -5.65
C PHE A 37 -2.93 -8.82 -5.18
N GLY A 38 -3.46 -10.04 -5.06
CA GLY A 38 -4.90 -10.30 -5.00
C GLY A 38 -5.66 -9.74 -3.78
N ASP A 39 -4.97 -9.39 -2.69
CA ASP A 39 -5.61 -8.80 -1.49
C ASP A 39 -5.47 -7.26 -1.42
N LEU A 40 -5.17 -6.62 -2.54
CA LEU A 40 -5.12 -5.16 -2.63
C LEU A 40 -6.47 -4.54 -2.96
N PRO A 41 -6.63 -3.23 -2.68
CA PRO A 41 -7.79 -2.50 -3.14
C PRO A 41 -7.76 -2.37 -4.67
N VAL A 42 -8.93 -2.56 -5.28
CA VAL A 42 -9.19 -2.29 -6.72
C VAL A 42 -9.11 -0.78 -7.07
N GLN A 43 -8.79 0.07 -6.09
CA GLN A 43 -8.74 1.52 -6.21
C GLN A 43 -7.35 2.04 -5.89
N ALA A 44 -6.94 3.11 -6.58
CA ALA A 44 -5.68 3.79 -6.31
C ALA A 44 -5.69 4.40 -4.90
N LEU A 45 -4.62 4.21 -4.14
CA LEU A 45 -4.45 4.72 -2.79
C LEU A 45 -3.66 6.02 -2.81
N PRO A 46 -4.21 7.15 -2.30
CA PRO A 46 -3.44 8.36 -2.09
C PRO A 46 -2.26 8.06 -1.17
N ILE A 47 -1.05 8.46 -1.58
CA ILE A 47 0.14 8.34 -0.73
C ILE A 47 0.21 9.60 0.13
N THR A 48 -0.01 9.45 1.43
CA THR A 48 0.08 10.55 2.41
C THR A 48 1.04 10.21 3.55
N ASN A 49 1.36 11.20 4.39
CA ASN A 49 2.10 10.95 5.61
C ASN A 49 1.22 10.19 6.62
N VAL A 50 1.85 9.56 7.62
CA VAL A 50 1.14 8.76 8.63
C VAL A 50 0.12 9.58 9.42
N GLU A 51 0.45 10.84 9.69
CA GLU A 51 -0.36 11.79 10.45
C GLU A 51 -1.63 12.19 9.69
N ASP A 52 -1.54 12.26 8.36
CA ASP A 52 -2.62 12.65 7.45
C ASP A 52 -3.08 11.47 6.58
N ALA A 53 -3.00 10.26 7.14
CA ALA A 53 -3.30 9.02 6.43
C ALA A 53 -4.74 9.02 5.88
N GLN A 54 -4.88 8.91 4.56
CA GLN A 54 -6.18 8.76 3.92
C GLN A 54 -6.55 7.28 3.78
N THR A 55 -7.69 6.92 4.37
CA THR A 55 -8.23 5.55 4.31
C THR A 55 -9.23 5.43 3.15
N ILE A 56 -9.06 4.39 2.35
CA ILE A 56 -10.01 3.96 1.32
C ILE A 56 -10.73 2.72 1.81
N ILE A 57 -12.07 2.75 1.74
CA ILE A 57 -12.93 1.59 2.04
C ILE A 57 -13.18 0.84 0.74
N ASN A 58 -12.85 -0.44 0.71
CA ASN A 58 -13.07 -1.33 -0.42
C ASN A 58 -13.88 -2.56 0.01
N ILE A 59 -14.31 -3.37 -0.96
CA ILE A 59 -15.14 -4.56 -0.74
C ILE A 59 -14.50 -5.59 0.20
N ASN A 60 -13.17 -5.62 0.27
CA ASN A 60 -12.38 -6.60 1.02
C ASN A 60 -11.65 -5.99 2.24
N GLY A 61 -11.95 -4.74 2.61
CA GLY A 61 -11.41 -4.12 3.82
C GLY A 61 -11.12 -2.63 3.68
N GLN A 62 -10.39 -2.10 4.67
CA GLN A 62 -9.93 -0.72 4.68
C GLN A 62 -8.43 -0.68 4.43
N TYR A 63 -8.03 0.23 3.55
CA TYR A 63 -6.66 0.34 3.08
C TYR A 63 -6.15 1.77 3.16
N ARG A 64 -4.84 1.92 3.27
CA ARG A 64 -4.15 3.21 3.14
C ARG A 64 -2.78 3.02 2.53
N ALA A 65 -2.29 4.03 1.82
CA ALA A 65 -0.89 4.10 1.42
C ALA A 65 -0.21 5.22 2.22
N ILE A 66 0.79 4.86 3.01
CA ILE A 66 1.52 5.81 3.84
C ILE A 66 2.99 5.86 3.43
N THR A 67 3.62 7.01 3.63
CA THR A 67 5.06 7.16 3.49
C THR A 67 5.64 7.77 4.76
N ASN A 68 6.88 7.40 5.06
CA ASN A 68 7.73 8.13 5.99
C ASN A 68 8.85 8.78 5.18
N ASN A 69 9.46 9.84 5.70
CA ASN A 69 10.46 10.70 5.03
C ASN A 69 11.64 9.99 4.33
N ASN A 70 11.77 8.67 4.50
CA ASN A 70 12.76 7.81 3.86
C ASN A 70 12.33 7.29 2.46
N HIS A 71 11.33 7.90 1.84
CA HIS A 71 10.85 7.58 0.47
C HIS A 71 10.29 6.16 0.29
N LEU A 72 10.08 5.42 1.38
CA LEU A 72 9.36 4.14 1.34
C LEU A 72 7.87 4.39 1.42
N VAL A 73 7.11 3.64 0.62
CA VAL A 73 5.66 3.66 0.59
C VAL A 73 5.19 2.30 1.06
N TYR A 74 4.25 2.29 2.00
CA TYR A 74 3.63 1.08 2.51
C TYR A 74 2.15 1.10 2.16
N SER A 75 1.70 0.07 1.47
CA SER A 75 0.28 -0.26 1.39
C SER A 75 -0.10 -1.07 2.62
N GLN A 76 -1.08 -0.59 3.37
CA GLN A 76 -1.53 -1.23 4.60
C GLN A 76 -3.01 -1.57 4.54
N LYS A 77 -3.36 -2.70 5.15
CA LYS A 77 -4.74 -3.15 5.39
C LYS A 77 -5.04 -3.13 6.89
N LEU A 78 -6.22 -2.68 7.26
CA LEU A 78 -6.69 -2.75 8.64
C LEU A 78 -7.13 -4.19 8.96
N ILE A 79 -6.45 -4.82 9.91
CA ILE A 79 -6.69 -6.20 10.37
C ILE A 79 -6.83 -6.15 11.89
N GLU A 80 -7.98 -6.60 12.41
CA GLU A 80 -8.23 -6.68 13.87
C GLU A 80 -7.95 -5.38 14.66
N GLY A 81 -8.21 -4.22 14.03
CA GLY A 81 -7.98 -2.91 14.65
C GLY A 81 -6.55 -2.38 14.55
N ALA A 82 -5.64 -3.11 13.90
CA ALA A 82 -4.27 -2.70 13.65
C ALA A 82 -3.94 -2.65 12.15
N TRP A 83 -3.06 -1.74 11.75
CA TRP A 83 -2.59 -1.64 10.36
C TRP A 83 -1.47 -2.64 10.11
N GLY A 84 -1.70 -3.59 9.20
CA GLY A 84 -0.70 -4.54 8.72
C GLY A 84 -0.16 -4.15 7.34
N ASN A 85 1.15 -4.29 7.13
CA ASN A 85 1.76 -4.06 5.82
C ASN A 85 1.35 -5.17 4.84
N SER A 86 0.97 -4.77 3.64
CA SER A 86 0.72 -5.67 2.51
C SER A 86 1.86 -5.61 1.51
N ILE A 87 2.32 -4.40 1.16
CA ILE A 87 3.39 -4.13 0.19
C ILE A 87 4.19 -2.91 0.64
#